data_AF-T0N495-F1
#
_entry.id   AF-T0N495-F1
#
_cell.length_a   1.000
_cell.length_b   1.000
_cell.length_c   1.000
_cell.angle_alpha   90.00
_cell.angle_beta   90.00
_cell.angle_gamma   90.00
#
_symmetry.space_group_name_H-M   'P 1'
#
loop_
_entity.id
_entity.type
_entity.pdbx_description
1 polymer ?
#
loop_
_entity_poly.entity_id
_entity_poly.type
_entity_poly.pdbx_seq_one_letter_code
_entity_poly.pdbx_strand_id
1 'polypeptide(L)'
;MEAIEQVGLKMRLYVLRAYFSTVLDIAESKGLISHPWRQFIMCHKSDIEAKYSTNKRLLPDIIKEMIESYNKSTKFLETRISDVSEENARLYLQQQLFSAVGYRQDEINKMNLAETT
;
A
#
# COMPACT_ATOMS: atom_id res chain seq x y z
N MET A 1 -21.49 11.24 -10.58
CA MET A 1 -21.43 10.20 -11.63
C MET A 1 -20.53 10.63 -12.79
N GLU A 2 -20.46 11.94 -13.08
CA GLU A 2 -19.65 12.53 -14.16
C GLU A 2 -18.22 11.97 -14.27
N ALA A 3 -17.49 11.81 -13.17
CA ALA A 3 -16.10 11.30 -13.22
C ALA A 3 -15.97 9.85 -13.75
N ILE A 4 -16.96 8.97 -13.51
CA ILE A 4 -16.91 7.57 -14.00
C ILE A 4 -17.33 7.50 -15.47
N GLU A 5 -18.33 8.30 -15.84
CA GLU A 5 -18.83 8.40 -17.22
C GLU A 5 -17.81 9.06 -18.15
N GLN A 6 -17.06 10.06 -17.67
CA GLN A 6 -15.96 10.71 -18.40
C GLN A 6 -14.82 9.74 -18.76
N VAL A 7 -14.61 8.71 -17.94
CA VAL A 7 -13.59 7.66 -18.18
C VAL A 7 -14.15 6.51 -19.03
N GLY A 8 -15.41 6.61 -19.50
CA GLY A 8 -16.06 5.59 -20.34
C GLY A 8 -16.47 4.33 -19.60
N LEU A 9 -16.43 4.33 -18.26
CA LEU A 9 -16.76 3.17 -17.45
C LEU A 9 -18.27 3.10 -17.21
N LYS A 10 -18.91 2.02 -17.67
CA LYS A 10 -20.36 1.78 -17.47
C LYS A 10 -20.64 1.01 -16.17
N MET A 11 -20.14 1.50 -15.04
CA MET A 11 -20.38 0.87 -13.74
C MET A 11 -21.02 1.79 -12.72
N ARG A 12 -21.81 1.21 -11.82
CA ARG A 12 -22.36 1.91 -10.67
C ARG A 12 -21.27 2.10 -9.62
N LEU A 13 -21.33 3.20 -8.87
CA LEU A 13 -20.35 3.52 -7.82
C LEU A 13 -20.18 2.38 -6.77
N TYR A 14 -21.24 1.61 -6.53
CA TYR A 14 -21.21 0.46 -5.63
C TYR A 14 -20.22 -0.63 -6.07
N VAL A 15 -19.91 -0.74 -7.36
CA VAL A 15 -18.92 -1.70 -7.88
C VAL A 15 -17.54 -1.42 -7.31
N LEU A 16 -17.17 -0.14 -7.12
CA LEU A 16 -15.89 0.22 -6.50
C LEU A 16 -15.80 -0.23 -5.04
N ARG A 17 -16.91 -0.16 -4.30
CA ARG A 17 -16.97 -0.67 -2.93
C ARG A 17 -16.83 -2.20 -2.89
N ALA A 18 -17.49 -2.90 -3.81
CA ALA A 18 -17.36 -4.35 -3.93
C ALA A 18 -15.92 -4.76 -4.27
N TYR A 19 -15.30 -4.07 -5.23
CA TYR A 19 -13.88 -4.25 -5.57
C TYR A 19 -12.98 -4.05 -4.35
N PHE A 20 -13.15 -2.95 -3.62
CA PHE A 20 -12.39 -2.65 -2.42
C PHE A 20 -12.55 -3.74 -1.34
N SER A 21 -13.77 -4.25 -1.14
CA SER A 21 -14.02 -5.38 -0.22
C SER A 21 -13.21 -6.62 -0.62
N THR A 22 -13.32 -7.05 -1.87
CA THR A 22 -12.63 -8.24 -2.38
C THR A 22 -11.12 -8.12 -2.26
N VAL A 23 -10.57 -6.93 -2.52
CA VAL A 23 -9.13 -6.69 -2.38
C VAL A 23 -8.68 -6.82 -0.92
N LEU A 24 -9.45 -6.27 0.03
CA LEU A 24 -9.11 -6.42 1.44
C LEU A 24 -9.26 -7.88 1.92
N ASP A 25 -10.19 -8.65 1.35
CA ASP A 25 -10.31 -10.09 1.63
C ASP A 25 -9.05 -10.86 1.17
N ILE A 26 -8.50 -10.49 0.02
CA ILE A 26 -7.24 -11.04 -0.49
C ILE A 26 -6.07 -10.64 0.42
N ALA A 27 -6.06 -9.39 0.89
CA ALA A 27 -5.02 -8.91 1.80
C ALA A 27 -5.06 -9.63 3.17
N GLU A 28 -6.27 -9.89 3.69
CA GLU A 28 -6.48 -10.68 4.91
C GLU A 28 -6.00 -12.12 4.71
N SER A 29 -6.36 -12.75 3.58
CA SER A 29 -5.91 -14.11 3.25
C SER A 29 -4.38 -14.24 3.16
N LYS A 30 -3.69 -13.14 2.86
CA LYS A 30 -2.22 -13.05 2.82
C LYS A 30 -1.61 -12.60 4.15
N GLY A 31 -2.41 -12.40 5.19
CA GLY A 31 -1.97 -11.98 6.51
C GLY A 31 -1.45 -10.54 6.59
N LEU A 32 -1.79 -9.68 5.61
CA LEU A 32 -1.34 -8.29 5.60
C LEU A 32 -2.20 -7.37 6.46
N ILE A 33 -3.47 -7.74 6.65
CA ILE A 33 -4.43 -7.01 7.46
C ILE A 33 -5.25 -8.00 8.30
N SER A 34 -5.56 -7.61 9.53
CA SER A 34 -6.40 -8.43 10.41
C SER A 34 -7.88 -8.27 10.08
N HIS A 35 -8.68 -9.30 10.40
CA HIS A 35 -10.13 -9.27 10.23
C HIS A 35 -10.78 -8.03 10.87
N PRO A 36 -10.47 -7.65 12.13
CA PRO A 36 -11.12 -6.51 12.77
C PRO A 36 -10.78 -5.17 12.10
N TRP A 37 -9.56 -5.02 11.59
CA TRP A 37 -9.15 -3.81 10.86
C TRP A 37 -9.84 -3.70 9.51
N ARG A 38 -10.01 -4.82 8.78
CA ARG A 38 -10.80 -4.85 7.55
C ARG A 38 -12.25 -4.42 7.81
N GLN A 39 -12.89 -5.00 8.83
CA GLN A 39 -14.28 -4.65 9.18
C GLN A 39 -14.40 -3.16 9.56
N PHE A 40 -13.43 -2.64 10.30
CA PHE A 40 -13.36 -1.22 10.67
C PHE A 40 -13.25 -0.30 9.45
N ILE A 41 -12.33 -0.58 8.52
CA ILE A 41 -12.14 0.19 7.29
C ILE A 41 -13.36 0.11 6.38
N MET A 42 -14.02 -1.05 6.31
CA MET A 42 -15.26 -1.24 5.54
C MET A 42 -16.51 -0.65 6.20
N CYS A 43 -16.38 -0.11 7.42
CA CYS A 43 -17.48 0.39 8.25
C CYS A 43 -18.58 -0.67 8.44
N HIS A 44 -18.18 -1.92 8.65
CA HIS A 44 -19.11 -3.00 8.93
C HIS A 44 -19.51 -2.99 10.41
N LYS A 45 -20.83 -2.98 10.66
CA LYS A 45 -21.41 -2.86 12.01
C LYS A 45 -21.51 -4.20 12.75
N SER A 46 -21.17 -5.31 12.10
CA SER A 46 -21.49 -6.67 12.54
C SER A 46 -20.51 -7.27 13.56
N ASP A 47 -19.37 -6.64 13.83
CA ASP A 47 -18.35 -7.27 14.66
C ASP A 47 -18.37 -6.77 16.11
N ILE A 48 -18.67 -7.69 17.03
CA ILE A 48 -18.62 -7.45 18.47
C ILE A 48 -17.18 -7.19 18.94
N GLU A 49 -16.16 -7.68 18.21
CA GLU A 49 -14.74 -7.45 18.53
C GLU A 49 -14.34 -5.98 18.36
N ALA A 50 -14.98 -5.25 17.44
CA ALA A 50 -14.75 -3.81 17.28
C ALA A 50 -15.15 -3.03 18.56
N LYS A 51 -16.08 -3.56 19.37
CA LYS A 51 -16.48 -2.99 20.66
C LYS A 51 -15.37 -3.05 21.71
N TYR A 52 -14.42 -3.97 21.55
CA TYR A 52 -13.34 -4.23 22.50
C TYR A 52 -11.94 -3.83 22.01
N SER A 53 -11.73 -3.67 20.70
CA SER A 53 -10.45 -3.21 20.12
C SER A 53 -10.51 -1.78 19.56
N THR A 54 -11.30 -1.55 18.51
CA THR A 54 -11.26 -0.31 17.70
C THR A 54 -12.24 0.79 18.11
N ASN A 55 -13.26 0.50 18.94
CA ASN A 55 -14.19 1.52 19.48
C ASN A 55 -13.69 2.22 20.74
N LYS A 56 -12.58 1.78 21.34
CA LYS A 56 -11.91 2.52 22.42
C LYS A 56 -10.91 3.51 21.81
N ARG A 57 -10.47 4.51 22.58
CA ARG A 57 -9.48 5.49 22.14
C ARG A 57 -8.21 4.72 21.71
N LEU A 58 -8.03 4.57 20.41
CA LEU A 58 -6.89 3.87 19.85
C LEU A 58 -5.62 4.64 20.23
N LEU A 59 -4.62 3.92 20.73
CA LEU A 59 -3.30 4.53 20.92
C LEU A 59 -2.78 4.98 19.55
N PRO A 60 -2.09 6.13 19.49
CA PRO A 60 -1.55 6.64 18.23
C PRO A 60 -0.64 5.65 17.51
N ASP A 61 0.01 4.74 18.22
CA ASP A 61 0.87 3.71 17.63
C ASP A 61 0.08 2.60 16.93
N ILE A 62 -1.07 2.18 17.48
CA ILE A 62 -1.97 1.21 16.84
C ILE A 62 -2.54 1.80 15.53
N ILE A 63 -2.84 3.10 15.52
CA ILE A 63 -3.29 3.79 14.31
C ILE A 63 -2.20 3.77 13.24
N LYS A 64 -0.94 4.00 13.61
CA LYS A 64 0.19 3.92 12.66
C LYS A 64 0.34 2.52 12.08
N GLU A 65 0.27 1.47 12.90
CA GLU A 65 0.34 0.09 12.44
C GLU A 65 -0.83 -0.27 11.49
N MET A 66 -2.04 0.21 11.80
CA MET A 66 -3.20 0.02 10.93
C MET A 66 -3.00 0.71 9.58
N ILE A 67 -2.49 1.94 9.57
CA ILE A 67 -2.15 2.68 8.34
C ILE A 67 -1.05 1.95 7.56
N GLU A 68 -0.02 1.45 8.23
CA GLU A 68 1.07 0.71 7.58
C GLU A 68 0.57 -0.60 6.94
N SER A 69 -0.34 -1.30 7.63
CA SER A 69 -0.96 -2.53 7.14
C SER A 69 -1.89 -2.28 5.94
N TYR A 70 -2.61 -1.15 5.96
CA TYR A 70 -3.34 -0.67 4.80
C TYR A 70 -2.39 -0.38 3.62
N ASN A 71 -1.29 0.34 3.85
CA ASN A 71 -0.30 0.65 2.81
C ASN A 71 0.31 -0.62 2.18
N LYS A 72 0.57 -1.66 2.98
CA LYS A 72 1.03 -2.97 2.48
C LYS A 72 -0.02 -3.67 1.59
N SER A 73 -1.30 -3.39 1.84
CA SER A 73 -2.44 -3.95 1.11
C SER A 73 -2.73 -3.16 -0.18
N THR A 74 -2.28 -1.90 -0.27
CA THR A 74 -2.46 -1.01 -1.43
C THR A 74 -1.95 -1.61 -2.74
N LYS A 75 -0.93 -2.49 -2.68
CA LYS A 75 -0.42 -3.22 -3.86
C LYS A 75 -1.47 -4.05 -4.61
N PHE A 76 -2.57 -4.40 -3.97
CA PHE A 76 -3.68 -5.13 -4.60
C PHE A 76 -4.80 -4.21 -5.09
N LEU A 77 -4.80 -2.97 -4.62
CA LEU A 77 -5.76 -1.93 -4.97
C LEU A 77 -5.30 -1.15 -6.19
N GLU A 78 -4.01 -0.89 -6.28
CA GLU A 78 -3.39 -0.17 -7.39
C GLU A 78 -3.29 -1.05 -8.62
N THR A 79 -3.68 -0.48 -9.76
CA THR A 79 -3.46 -1.07 -11.09
C THR A 79 -2.05 -0.80 -11.61
N ARG A 80 -1.32 0.11 -10.95
CA ARG A 80 0.12 0.28 -11.15
C ARG A 80 0.83 -0.68 -10.22
N ILE A 81 1.59 -1.58 -10.79
CA ILE A 81 2.47 -2.45 -10.04
C ILE A 81 3.62 -1.56 -9.55
N SER A 82 3.52 -1.05 -8.33
CA SER A 82 4.69 -0.57 -7.59
C SER A 82 5.43 -1.80 -7.06
N ASP A 83 5.89 -2.65 -7.96
CA ASP A 83 6.99 -3.52 -7.59
C ASP A 83 8.09 -2.56 -7.12
N VAL A 84 8.86 -2.98 -6.12
CA VAL A 84 10.22 -2.48 -6.02
C VAL A 84 10.84 -2.85 -7.36
N SER A 85 10.72 -1.94 -8.34
CA SER A 85 11.09 -2.17 -9.72
C SER A 85 12.47 -2.82 -9.69
N GLU A 86 12.77 -3.79 -10.55
CA GLU A 86 14.14 -4.27 -10.71
C GLU A 86 15.14 -3.10 -10.76
N GLU A 87 14.69 -1.96 -11.25
CA GLU A 87 15.34 -0.66 -11.23
C GLU A 87 15.70 -0.16 -9.82
N ASN A 88 14.78 -0.18 -8.85
CA ASN A 88 15.08 0.18 -7.46
C ASN A 88 16.10 -0.80 -6.81
N ALA A 89 16.00 -2.09 -7.13
CA ALA A 89 16.95 -3.09 -6.64
C ALA A 89 18.33 -2.95 -7.31
N ARG A 90 18.38 -2.66 -8.61
CA ARG A 90 19.59 -2.35 -9.37
C ARG A 90 20.26 -1.08 -8.86
N LEU A 91 19.48 -0.02 -8.64
CA LEU A 91 19.96 1.25 -8.08
C LEU A 91 20.58 1.04 -6.69
N TYR A 92 19.92 0.25 -5.84
CA TYR A 92 20.46 -0.08 -4.51
C TYR A 92 21.77 -0.88 -4.61
N LEU A 93 21.83 -1.87 -5.50
CA LEU A 93 23.03 -2.68 -5.72
C LEU A 93 24.19 -1.85 -6.30
N GLN A 94 23.90 -0.95 -7.24
CA GLN A 94 24.88 -0.02 -7.79
C GLN A 94 25.43 0.91 -6.71
N GLN A 95 24.58 1.49 -5.86
CA GLN A 95 25.01 2.33 -4.75
C GLN A 95 25.95 1.57 -3.80
N GLN A 96 25.62 0.32 -3.45
CA GLN A 96 26.48 -0.52 -2.60
C GLN A 96 27.84 -0.82 -3.23
N LEU A 97 27.90 -1.06 -4.55
CA LEU A 97 29.15 -1.25 -5.27
C LEU A 97 30.01 0.02 -5.29
N PHE A 98 29.41 1.19 -5.55
CA PHE A 98 30.16 2.45 -5.52
C PHE A 98 30.70 2.79 -4.14
N SER A 99 29.93 2.53 -3.08
CA SER A 99 30.41 2.65 -1.69
C SER A 99 31.56 1.69 -1.40
N ALA A 100 31.50 0.43 -1.88
CA ALA A 100 32.57 -0.56 -1.69
C ALA A 100 33.88 -0.19 -2.42
N VAL A 101 33.79 0.51 -3.55
CA VAL A 101 34.94 1.02 -4.33
C VAL A 101 35.49 2.33 -3.74
N GLY A 102 34.86 2.89 -2.71
CA GLY A 102 35.37 4.03 -1.93
C GLY A 102 34.83 5.40 -2.34
N TYR A 103 33.75 5.46 -3.12
CA TYR A 103 33.07 6.71 -3.42
C TYR A 103 32.34 7.25 -2.19
N ARG A 104 32.35 8.57 -2.01
CA ARG A 104 31.61 9.23 -0.94
C ARG A 104 30.13 9.38 -1.32
N GLN A 105 29.23 9.31 -0.34
CA GLN A 105 27.78 9.41 -0.56
C GLN A 105 27.38 10.68 -1.34
N ASP A 106 28.14 11.76 -1.13
CA ASP A 106 27.98 13.07 -1.79
C ASP A 106 28.22 13.01 -3.31
N GLU A 107 29.08 12.08 -3.76
CA GLU A 107 29.43 11.87 -5.17
C GLU A 107 28.46 10.90 -5.84
N ILE A 108 28.04 9.85 -5.12
CA ILE A 108 27.04 8.88 -5.58
C ILE A 108 25.70 9.58 -5.86
N ASN A 109 25.30 10.54 -5.03
CA ASN A 109 24.06 11.30 -5.21
C ASN A 109 24.09 12.26 -6.41
N LYS A 110 25.29 12.65 -6.88
CA LYS A 110 25.45 13.51 -8.07
C LYS A 110 25.48 12.71 -9.38
N MET A 111 25.70 11.41 -9.31
CA MET A 111 25.61 10.53 -10.48
C MET A 111 24.13 10.25 -10.74
N ASN A 112 23.60 10.66 -11.89
CA ASN A 112 22.26 10.27 -12.35
C ASN A 112 22.26 8.76 -12.64
N LEU A 113 22.10 7.95 -11.60
CA LEU A 113 22.07 6.49 -11.70
C LEU A 113 20.85 5.96 -12.49
N ALA A 114 19.86 6.82 -12.76
CA ALA A 114 18.64 6.49 -13.48
C ALA A 114 18.72 6.66 -15.01
N GLU A 115 19.84 7.13 -15.58
CA GLU A 115 19.93 7.47 -17.02
C GLU A 115 20.81 6.52 -17.86
N THR A 116 21.29 5.41 -17.30
CA THR A 116 22.07 4.43 -18.07
C THR A 116 21.20 3.24 -18.48
N THR A 117 20.52 3.42 -19.62
CA THR A 117 19.84 2.44 -20.51
C THR A 117 18.69 1.59 -19.98
#